data_AF-A0A7S1FWK4-F1
#
_entry.id   AF-A0A7S1FWK4-F1
#
_cell.length_a   1.000
_cell.length_b   1.000
_cell.length_c   1.000
_cell.angle_alpha   90.00
_cell.angle_beta   90.00
_cell.angle_gamma   90.00
#
_symmetry.space_group_name_H-M   'P 1'
#
loop_
_entity.id
_entity.type
_entity.pdbx_description
1 polymer ?
#
loop_
_entity_poly.entity_id
_entity_poly.type
_entity_poly.pdbx_seq_one_letter_code
_entity_poly.pdbx_strand_id
1 'polypeptide(L)'
;AMGGYGSTKRVSEELVRRACKSGVLQSACVIRPGTISGATTDGHSNPTDTFNCFLMAMCKLGAGPDLGKGSTVTMVPVDHVADVIARVMVTEESKMSAGYTVVGHESIQMENVLSVCGEEGRGEKGAIERISLQEFLQRVSEDENNPLAPLVSFFEGGNLPVRDEGAVFPHANTQAVRQQAGSEGCGISIGSGVELIRKYIHFMQKGTSAIEHPITLHSDAREALVIIDMQHDFIDGSLPVPDGHSIIPIINNLRANRQFDLTIFTADRHAPNHISFASNHNGYNSFEIKQTKYTYGEKLCGAEYVKMYGKKKATLEDDPVVTVFQQVLWPDHCVRDTKGAGYHHELDRSAAFSMEPVFLDKGINEHIDSYSAVFNVAGTSDTNVRAMLAAKGIGSVYVVGLALDFCVKYTAIDLASKLNLKTTVLMDASKGISNESIKDAVAEMTKAGVQFGQTSDLL
;
A
#
# COMPACT_ATOMS: atom_id res chain seq x y z
N ALA A 1 27.84 -9.90 -20.14
CA ALA A 1 28.34 -9.25 -18.90
C ALA A 1 27.13 -8.66 -18.19
N MET A 2 26.78 -9.10 -16.97
CA MET A 2 25.67 -8.46 -16.25
C MET A 2 26.14 -7.08 -15.81
N GLY A 3 25.51 -6.01 -16.30
CA GLY A 3 25.82 -4.63 -15.92
C GLY A 3 25.82 -4.42 -14.41
N GLY A 4 26.43 -3.31 -13.94
CA GLY A 4 26.67 -3.04 -12.51
C GLY A 4 25.45 -3.29 -11.60
N TYR A 5 24.23 -2.98 -12.08
CA TYR A 5 22.97 -3.21 -11.37
C TYR A 5 22.63 -4.70 -11.11
N GLY A 6 22.98 -5.59 -12.03
CA GLY A 6 22.82 -7.04 -11.82
C GLY A 6 23.81 -7.58 -10.77
N SER A 7 25.00 -7.00 -10.74
CA SER A 7 26.07 -7.35 -9.80
C SER A 7 25.76 -6.88 -8.38
N THR A 8 25.22 -5.68 -8.20
CA THR A 8 24.82 -5.17 -6.87
C THR A 8 23.74 -6.05 -6.23
N LYS A 9 22.73 -6.49 -6.98
CA LYS A 9 21.69 -7.40 -6.46
C LYS A 9 22.27 -8.73 -5.97
N ARG A 10 23.21 -9.33 -6.72
CA ARG A 10 23.89 -10.57 -6.29
C ARG A 10 24.75 -10.36 -5.04
N VAL A 11 25.43 -9.22 -4.94
CA VAL A 11 26.22 -8.87 -3.76
C VAL A 11 25.32 -8.73 -2.54
N SER A 12 24.18 -8.05 -2.65
CA SER A 12 23.21 -7.92 -1.56
C SER A 12 22.70 -9.27 -1.07
N GLU A 13 22.34 -10.18 -1.99
CA GLU A 13 21.91 -11.54 -1.65
C GLU A 13 23.00 -12.33 -0.90
N GLU A 14 24.24 -12.26 -1.38
CA GLU A 14 25.36 -12.95 -0.75
C GLU A 14 25.69 -12.39 0.64
N LEU A 15 25.60 -11.07 0.83
CA LEU A 15 25.78 -10.43 2.13
C LEU A 15 24.71 -10.85 3.13
N VAL A 16 23.43 -10.87 2.72
CA VAL A 16 22.32 -11.33 3.57
C VAL A 16 22.51 -12.81 3.95
N ARG A 17 22.86 -13.67 2.98
CA ARG A 17 23.15 -15.09 3.28
C ARG A 17 24.31 -15.27 4.25
N ARG A 18 25.39 -14.49 4.10
CA ARG A 18 26.54 -14.53 5.02
C ARG A 18 26.17 -14.05 6.41
N ALA A 19 25.39 -12.98 6.52
CA ALA A 19 24.88 -12.48 7.79
C ALA A 19 24.07 -13.55 8.53
N CYS A 20 23.17 -14.26 7.82
CA CYS A 20 22.44 -15.41 8.40
C CYS A 20 23.37 -16.54 8.83
N LYS A 21 24.34 -16.95 7.99
CA LYS A 21 25.33 -17.98 8.35
C LYS A 21 26.19 -17.61 9.55
N SER A 22 26.47 -16.32 9.75
CA SER A 22 27.27 -15.81 10.87
C SER A 22 26.46 -15.61 12.17
N GLY A 23 25.14 -15.82 12.15
CA GLY A 23 24.26 -15.59 13.29
C GLY A 23 23.95 -14.11 13.56
N VAL A 24 24.43 -13.19 12.71
CA VAL A 24 24.12 -11.74 12.80
C VAL A 24 22.65 -11.48 12.49
N LEU A 25 22.05 -12.27 11.60
CA LEU A 25 20.61 -12.27 11.32
C LEU A 25 20.04 -13.67 11.59
N GLN A 26 18.95 -13.77 12.35
CA GLN A 26 18.32 -15.07 12.66
C GLN A 26 17.65 -15.70 11.43
N SER A 27 16.99 -14.89 10.61
CA SER A 27 16.43 -15.28 9.31
C SER A 27 16.31 -14.05 8.42
N ALA A 28 16.34 -14.25 7.10
CA ALA A 28 16.09 -13.18 6.14
C ALA A 28 15.50 -13.75 4.84
N CYS A 29 14.54 -13.00 4.30
CA CYS A 29 13.95 -13.24 2.99
C CYS A 29 14.45 -12.15 2.03
N VAL A 30 14.91 -12.53 0.83
CA VAL A 30 15.23 -11.57 -0.24
C VAL A 30 14.17 -11.64 -1.32
N ILE A 31 13.49 -10.52 -1.59
CA ILE A 31 12.47 -10.42 -2.63
C ILE A 31 13.04 -9.62 -3.79
N ARG A 32 13.03 -10.21 -4.99
CA ARG A 32 13.56 -9.61 -6.22
C ARG A 32 12.43 -9.36 -7.23
N PRO A 33 11.86 -8.15 -7.25
CA PRO A 33 10.93 -7.78 -8.30
C PRO A 33 11.65 -7.52 -9.64
N GLY A 34 10.91 -7.73 -10.73
CA GLY A 34 11.23 -7.20 -12.05
C GLY A 34 11.08 -5.67 -12.10
N THR A 35 10.80 -5.12 -13.29
CA THR A 35 10.47 -3.69 -13.44
C THR A 35 9.15 -3.42 -12.71
N ILE A 36 9.21 -2.73 -11.57
CA ILE A 36 8.01 -2.44 -10.77
C ILE A 36 7.18 -1.39 -11.50
N SER A 37 5.86 -1.59 -11.55
CA SER A 37 4.90 -0.66 -12.16
C SER A 37 3.86 -0.20 -11.14
N GLY A 38 2.84 0.53 -11.61
CA GLY A 38 1.76 1.02 -10.75
C GLY A 38 0.84 -0.06 -10.17
N ALA A 39 -0.06 0.38 -9.30
CA ALA A 39 -1.09 -0.46 -8.69
C ALA A 39 -2.10 -0.98 -9.73
N THR A 40 -2.53 -2.23 -9.62
CA THR A 40 -3.44 -2.85 -10.60
C THR A 40 -4.85 -2.27 -10.59
N THR A 41 -5.28 -1.71 -9.46
CA THR A 41 -6.63 -1.20 -9.23
C THR A 41 -6.86 0.10 -10.00
N ASP A 42 -6.01 1.08 -9.74
CA ASP A 42 -6.21 2.48 -10.12
C ASP A 42 -5.06 3.05 -10.97
N GLY A 43 -3.99 2.29 -11.16
CA GLY A 43 -2.83 2.73 -11.92
C GLY A 43 -1.88 3.63 -11.14
N HIS A 44 -2.11 3.85 -9.84
CA HIS A 44 -1.25 4.71 -9.02
C HIS A 44 0.20 4.24 -9.09
N SER A 45 1.10 5.12 -9.48
CA SER A 45 2.50 4.79 -9.75
C SER A 45 3.43 5.96 -9.48
N ASN A 46 4.73 5.70 -9.38
CA ASN A 46 5.70 6.78 -9.31
C ASN A 46 5.85 7.41 -10.71
N PRO A 47 5.47 8.69 -10.92
CA PRO A 47 5.55 9.32 -12.24
C PRO A 47 7.00 9.53 -12.72
N THR A 48 7.99 9.36 -11.82
CA THR A 48 9.41 9.44 -12.13
C THR A 48 10.06 8.07 -12.36
N ASP A 49 9.28 6.98 -12.34
CA ASP A 49 9.79 5.66 -12.71
C ASP A 49 10.23 5.65 -14.18
N THR A 50 11.36 4.98 -14.44
CA THR A 50 11.99 4.92 -15.77
C THR A 50 11.03 4.43 -16.85
N PHE A 51 10.19 3.43 -16.57
CA PHE A 51 9.22 2.93 -17.54
C PHE A 51 8.06 3.91 -17.74
N ASN A 52 7.60 4.55 -16.67
CA ASN A 52 6.54 5.55 -16.72
C ASN A 52 6.95 6.80 -17.50
N CYS A 53 8.16 7.31 -17.29
CA CYS A 53 8.74 8.39 -18.09
C CYS A 53 8.76 8.00 -19.58
N PHE A 54 9.08 6.74 -19.89
CA PHE A 54 9.15 6.23 -21.26
C PHE A 54 7.76 6.19 -21.92
N LEU A 55 6.73 5.69 -21.22
CA LEU A 55 5.33 5.75 -21.66
C LEU A 55 4.88 7.19 -21.93
N MET A 56 5.14 8.10 -21.00
CA MET A 56 4.70 9.49 -21.11
C MET A 56 5.42 10.25 -22.23
N ALA A 57 6.69 9.95 -22.49
CA ALA A 57 7.41 10.49 -23.63
C ALA A 57 6.76 10.08 -24.95
N MET A 58 6.36 8.81 -25.09
CA MET A 58 5.65 8.32 -26.26
C MET A 58 4.30 9.03 -26.44
N CYS A 59 3.48 9.11 -25.39
CA CYS A 59 2.19 9.80 -25.43
C CYS A 59 2.32 11.29 -25.78
N LYS A 60 3.35 11.97 -25.25
CA LYS A 60 3.57 13.41 -25.45
C LYS A 60 4.05 13.72 -26.87
N LEU A 61 4.99 12.92 -27.39
CA LEU A 61 5.53 13.12 -28.73
C LEU A 61 4.59 12.65 -29.83
N GLY A 62 3.66 11.73 -29.54
CA GLY A 62 2.91 11.04 -30.58
C GLY A 62 3.80 10.17 -31.45
N ALA A 63 4.99 9.83 -30.97
CA ALA A 63 5.97 8.97 -31.63
C ALA A 63 6.60 8.01 -30.61
N GLY A 64 6.94 6.80 -31.03
CA GLY A 64 7.59 5.79 -30.19
C GLY A 64 8.64 4.99 -30.97
N PRO A 65 9.64 4.42 -30.27
CA PRO A 65 10.73 3.74 -30.92
C PRO A 65 10.29 2.37 -31.43
N ASP A 66 10.64 2.04 -32.67
CA ASP A 66 10.58 0.67 -33.18
C ASP A 66 11.75 -0.13 -32.61
N LEU A 67 11.44 -0.98 -31.63
CA LEU A 67 12.40 -1.83 -30.93
C LEU A 67 12.53 -3.22 -31.58
N GLY A 68 12.00 -3.41 -32.79
CA GLY A 68 12.08 -4.67 -33.51
C GLY A 68 10.93 -5.65 -33.22
N LYS A 69 10.75 -6.61 -34.11
CA LYS A 69 9.67 -7.62 -34.00
C LYS A 69 9.92 -8.57 -32.83
N GLY A 70 8.89 -8.80 -32.02
CA GLY A 70 8.95 -9.68 -30.86
C GLY A 70 9.47 -9.00 -29.58
N SER A 71 9.78 -7.70 -29.64
CA SER A 71 10.11 -6.90 -28.46
C SER A 71 8.96 -6.92 -27.46
N THR A 72 9.27 -7.28 -26.22
CA THR A 72 8.29 -7.33 -25.13
C THR A 72 8.77 -6.61 -23.88
N VAL A 73 7.81 -6.11 -23.10
CA VAL A 73 8.03 -5.57 -21.75
C VAL A 73 7.41 -6.49 -20.70
N THR A 74 8.08 -6.64 -19.55
CA THR A 74 7.52 -7.28 -18.37
C THR A 74 7.39 -6.25 -17.26
N MET A 75 6.22 -6.20 -16.64
CA MET A 75 5.91 -5.28 -15.56
C MET A 75 5.44 -6.05 -14.33
N VAL A 76 5.84 -5.60 -13.15
CA VAL A 76 5.45 -6.18 -11.87
C VAL A 76 4.69 -5.12 -11.08
N PRO A 77 3.36 -5.22 -10.96
CA PRO A 77 2.57 -4.23 -10.22
C PRO A 77 3.02 -4.11 -8.77
N VAL A 78 3.06 -2.88 -8.24
CA VAL A 78 3.52 -2.61 -6.87
C VAL A 78 2.68 -3.32 -5.81
N ASP A 79 1.37 -3.39 -6.01
CA ASP A 79 0.42 -4.08 -5.14
C ASP A 79 0.58 -5.62 -5.23
N HIS A 80 1.05 -6.14 -6.37
CA HIS A 80 1.45 -7.54 -6.48
C HIS A 80 2.73 -7.82 -5.68
N VAL A 81 3.72 -6.93 -5.74
CA VAL A 81 4.93 -7.04 -4.89
C VAL A 81 4.55 -6.99 -3.42
N ALA A 82 3.64 -6.08 -3.03
CA ALA A 82 3.12 -6.00 -1.67
C ALA A 82 2.39 -7.28 -1.24
N ASP A 83 1.56 -7.87 -2.12
CA ASP A 83 0.91 -9.15 -1.87
C ASP A 83 1.91 -10.29 -1.64
N VAL A 84 2.97 -10.37 -2.45
CA VAL A 84 4.02 -11.38 -2.23
C VAL A 84 4.75 -11.14 -0.92
N ILE A 85 5.11 -9.89 -0.59
CA ILE A 85 5.74 -9.55 0.70
C ILE A 85 4.84 -10.01 1.85
N ALA A 86 3.56 -9.65 1.80
CA ALA A 86 2.58 -10.02 2.82
C ALA A 86 2.46 -11.53 2.96
N ARG A 87 2.32 -12.28 1.84
CA ARG A 87 2.28 -13.75 1.85
C ARG A 87 3.51 -14.35 2.48
N VAL A 88 4.70 -13.88 2.12
CA VAL A 88 5.93 -14.37 2.73
C VAL A 88 5.90 -14.10 4.23
N MET A 89 5.59 -12.87 4.65
CA MET A 89 5.56 -12.48 6.08
C MET A 89 4.62 -13.34 6.93
N VAL A 90 3.49 -13.79 6.38
CA VAL A 90 2.47 -14.50 7.15
C VAL A 90 2.51 -16.03 6.96
N THR A 91 3.31 -16.56 6.04
CA THR A 91 3.44 -18.02 5.82
C THR A 91 4.66 -18.59 6.53
N GLU A 92 4.62 -19.88 6.88
CA GLU A 92 5.72 -20.59 7.55
C GLU A 92 7.04 -20.56 6.75
N GLU A 93 6.98 -20.27 5.45
CA GLU A 93 8.14 -20.11 4.59
C GLU A 93 9.05 -18.92 4.99
N SER A 94 8.51 -17.88 5.66
CA SER A 94 9.31 -16.76 6.22
C SER A 94 10.38 -17.21 7.23
N LYS A 95 10.19 -18.39 7.84
CA LYS A 95 11.16 -18.96 8.80
C LYS A 95 12.37 -19.58 8.09
N MET A 96 12.35 -19.69 6.76
CA MET A 96 13.47 -20.19 5.96
C MET A 96 14.30 -19.04 5.37
N SER A 97 15.64 -19.22 5.31
CA SER A 97 16.52 -18.32 4.55
C SER A 97 16.28 -18.51 3.04
N ALA A 98 15.31 -17.80 2.48
CA ALA A 98 14.85 -17.98 1.11
C ALA A 98 15.01 -16.71 0.24
N GLY A 99 15.23 -16.94 -1.06
CA GLY A 99 15.24 -15.88 -2.07
C GLY A 99 14.08 -16.05 -3.03
N TYR A 100 13.17 -15.07 -3.06
CA TYR A 100 11.98 -15.06 -3.90
C TYR A 100 12.20 -14.13 -5.09
N THR A 101 11.86 -14.59 -6.28
CA THR A 101 11.81 -13.75 -7.49
C THR A 101 10.36 -13.46 -7.82
N VAL A 102 9.98 -12.19 -7.77
CA VAL A 102 8.62 -11.76 -8.12
C VAL A 102 8.60 -11.47 -9.61
N VAL A 103 7.89 -12.32 -10.33
CA VAL A 103 7.58 -12.12 -11.74
C VAL A 103 6.18 -11.55 -11.83
N GLY A 104 6.00 -10.56 -12.69
CA GLY A 104 4.71 -9.94 -12.90
C GLY A 104 3.94 -10.62 -14.03
N HIS A 105 3.34 -9.81 -14.89
CA HIS A 105 2.47 -10.28 -15.97
C HIS A 105 3.22 -11.10 -17.04
N GLU A 106 2.44 -11.79 -17.87
CA GLU A 106 2.92 -12.25 -19.16
C GLU A 106 3.51 -11.07 -19.95
N SER A 107 4.51 -11.37 -20.79
CA SER A 107 5.26 -10.34 -21.51
C SER A 107 4.34 -9.64 -22.51
N ILE A 108 4.29 -8.31 -22.42
CA ILE A 108 3.42 -7.46 -23.24
C ILE A 108 4.19 -7.09 -24.51
N GLN A 109 3.60 -7.35 -25.67
CA GLN A 109 4.20 -6.94 -26.95
C GLN A 109 4.33 -5.43 -27.02
N MET A 110 5.50 -4.93 -27.42
CA MET A 110 5.76 -3.49 -27.51
C MET A 110 4.79 -2.79 -28.48
N GLU A 111 4.30 -3.51 -29.50
CA GLU A 111 3.28 -3.00 -30.41
C GLU A 111 1.95 -2.65 -29.71
N ASN A 112 1.57 -3.42 -28.68
CA ASN A 112 0.38 -3.13 -27.89
C ASN A 112 0.61 -1.91 -26.99
N VAL A 113 1.81 -1.77 -26.44
CA VAL A 113 2.20 -0.58 -25.65
C VAL A 113 2.11 0.68 -26.51
N LEU A 114 2.66 0.64 -27.72
CA LEU A 114 2.61 1.73 -28.69
C LEU A 114 1.16 2.06 -29.09
N SER A 115 0.31 1.04 -29.30
CA SER A 115 -1.11 1.23 -29.59
C SER A 115 -1.82 2.01 -28.48
N VAL A 116 -1.66 1.58 -27.22
CA VAL A 116 -2.28 2.27 -26.07
C VAL A 116 -1.75 3.70 -25.93
N CYS A 117 -0.45 3.93 -26.12
CA CYS A 117 0.10 5.29 -26.09
C CYS A 117 -0.45 6.18 -27.21
N GLY A 118 -0.75 5.60 -28.37
CA GLY A 118 -1.43 6.30 -29.46
C GLY A 118 -2.88 6.66 -29.12
N GLU A 119 -3.63 5.72 -28.55
CA GLU A 119 -5.02 5.90 -28.10
C GLU A 119 -5.15 6.97 -27.01
N GLU A 120 -4.27 6.93 -26.01
CA GLU A 120 -4.30 7.84 -24.85
C GLU A 120 -3.49 9.13 -25.08
N GLY A 121 -2.69 9.20 -26.13
CA GLY A 121 -1.86 10.37 -26.48
C GLY A 121 -2.64 11.49 -27.18
N ARG A 122 -1.98 12.63 -27.42
CA ARG A 122 -2.56 13.76 -28.20
C ARG A 122 -2.49 13.55 -29.73
N GLY A 123 -2.20 12.34 -30.20
CA GLY A 123 -2.05 12.05 -31.63
C GLY A 123 -3.39 12.13 -32.36
N GLU A 124 -3.42 12.81 -33.51
CA GLU A 124 -4.59 12.78 -34.39
C GLU A 124 -4.85 11.33 -34.84
N LYS A 125 -6.01 10.77 -34.43
CA LYS A 125 -6.53 9.43 -34.81
C LYS A 125 -5.94 8.21 -34.11
N GLY A 126 -5.48 8.32 -32.86
CA GLY A 126 -5.20 7.15 -32.01
C GLY A 126 -4.00 6.30 -32.45
N ALA A 127 -3.16 6.81 -33.36
CA ALA A 127 -1.96 6.13 -33.86
C ALA A 127 -0.70 6.90 -33.44
N ILE A 128 0.35 6.16 -33.09
CA ILE A 128 1.67 6.71 -32.75
C ILE A 128 2.65 6.48 -33.91
N GLU A 129 3.46 7.49 -34.27
CA GLU A 129 4.51 7.37 -35.29
C GLU A 129 5.59 6.39 -34.82
N ARG A 130 6.02 5.46 -35.68
CA ARG A 130 7.13 4.54 -35.37
C ARG A 130 8.43 5.07 -35.95
N ILE A 131 9.39 5.38 -35.08
CA ILE A 131 10.69 5.97 -35.44
C ILE A 131 11.84 5.14 -34.88
N SER A 132 13.08 5.41 -35.31
CA SER A 132 14.24 4.72 -34.72
C SER A 132 14.43 5.11 -33.25
N LEU A 133 15.06 4.24 -32.44
CA LEU A 133 15.40 4.58 -31.05
C LEU A 133 16.22 5.86 -30.94
N GLN A 134 17.22 6.04 -31.83
CA GLN A 134 18.06 7.24 -31.85
C GLN A 134 17.24 8.50 -32.12
N GLU A 135 16.35 8.44 -33.10
CA GLU A 135 15.46 9.56 -33.44
C GLU A 135 14.48 9.85 -32.30
N PHE A 136 13.91 8.83 -31.66
CA PHE A 136 13.03 9.01 -30.50
C PHE A 136 13.75 9.72 -29.35
N LEU A 137 14.94 9.26 -28.98
CA LEU A 137 15.74 9.87 -27.92
C LEU A 137 16.20 11.29 -28.26
N GLN A 138 16.49 11.57 -29.54
CA GLN A 138 16.78 12.91 -30.02
C GLN A 138 15.57 13.83 -29.83
N ARG A 139 14.38 13.44 -30.32
CA ARG A 139 13.14 14.23 -30.17
C ARG A 139 12.77 14.45 -28.70
N VAL A 140 13.02 13.48 -27.83
CA VAL A 140 12.87 13.62 -26.37
C VAL A 140 13.82 14.69 -25.81
N SER A 141 15.08 14.71 -26.27
CA SER A 141 16.10 15.65 -25.79
C SER A 141 15.84 17.10 -26.22
N GLU A 142 15.13 17.29 -27.34
CA GLU A 142 14.75 18.61 -27.86
C GLU A 142 13.60 19.26 -27.07
N ASP A 143 12.86 18.49 -26.26
CA ASP A 143 11.79 18.96 -25.38
C ASP A 143 12.21 18.83 -23.91
N GLU A 144 12.74 19.91 -23.33
CA GLU A 144 13.17 19.95 -21.93
C GLU A 144 12.03 19.64 -20.92
N ASN A 145 10.77 19.79 -21.34
CA ASN A 145 9.61 19.45 -20.50
C ASN A 145 9.18 17.97 -20.66
N ASN A 146 9.92 17.17 -21.41
CA ASN A 146 9.65 15.74 -21.57
C ASN A 146 10.15 14.98 -20.34
N PRO A 147 9.31 14.14 -19.68
CA PRO A 147 9.71 13.43 -18.47
C PRO A 147 10.88 12.45 -18.68
N LEU A 148 11.14 12.01 -19.92
CA LEU A 148 12.25 11.12 -20.25
C LEU A 148 13.57 11.87 -20.54
N ALA A 149 13.52 13.19 -20.78
CA ALA A 149 14.71 13.99 -21.12
C ALA A 149 15.88 13.82 -20.13
N PRO A 150 15.66 13.81 -18.80
CA PRO A 150 16.75 13.59 -17.83
C PRO A 150 17.38 12.19 -17.90
N LEU A 151 16.72 11.24 -18.54
CA LEU A 151 17.11 9.82 -18.60
C LEU A 151 17.63 9.41 -19.98
N VAL A 152 17.71 10.29 -20.98
CA VAL A 152 18.09 9.92 -22.35
C VAL A 152 19.42 9.14 -22.41
N SER A 153 20.45 9.64 -21.74
CA SER A 153 21.77 8.98 -21.69
C SER A 153 21.75 7.55 -21.13
N PHE A 154 20.77 7.23 -20.27
CA PHE A 154 20.57 5.87 -19.76
C PHE A 154 20.16 4.89 -20.87
N PHE A 155 19.30 5.33 -21.80
CA PHE A 155 18.79 4.52 -22.91
C PHE A 155 19.75 4.46 -24.09
N GLU A 156 20.54 5.52 -24.34
CA GLU A 156 21.65 5.48 -25.31
C GLU A 156 22.68 4.38 -24.97
N GLY A 157 22.84 4.09 -23.67
CA GLY A 157 23.66 2.97 -23.17
C GLY A 157 23.04 1.58 -23.36
N GLY A 158 21.91 1.44 -24.06
CA GLY A 158 21.24 0.17 -24.35
C GLY A 158 20.35 -0.37 -23.23
N ASN A 159 20.04 0.44 -22.20
CA ASN A 159 19.18 0.03 -21.08
C ASN A 159 17.70 0.24 -21.42
N LEU A 160 17.19 -0.50 -22.40
CA LEU A 160 15.80 -0.42 -22.81
C LEU A 160 14.87 -1.16 -21.85
N PRO A 161 13.59 -0.74 -21.74
CA PRO A 161 12.60 -1.45 -20.93
C PRO A 161 12.13 -2.76 -21.58
N VAL A 162 12.65 -3.12 -22.77
CA VAL A 162 12.33 -4.37 -23.46
C VAL A 162 13.34 -5.47 -23.15
N ARG A 163 12.87 -6.72 -23.20
CA ARG A 163 13.73 -7.90 -23.14
C ARG A 163 13.96 -8.41 -24.56
N ASP A 164 15.17 -8.22 -25.09
CA ASP A 164 15.57 -8.88 -26.34
C ASP A 164 15.98 -10.34 -26.09
N GLU A 165 16.71 -10.64 -25.00
CA GLU A 165 17.07 -12.01 -24.56
C GLU A 165 17.61 -11.94 -23.11
N GLY A 166 16.79 -11.46 -22.18
CA GLY A 166 17.17 -11.37 -20.76
C GLY A 166 17.19 -12.76 -20.10
N ALA A 167 18.11 -12.97 -19.15
CA ALA A 167 18.18 -14.20 -18.36
C ALA A 167 16.79 -14.56 -17.80
N VAL A 168 16.18 -15.61 -18.37
CA VAL A 168 15.07 -16.32 -17.75
C VAL A 168 15.67 -17.01 -16.53
N PHE A 169 15.56 -16.37 -15.37
CA PHE A 169 15.90 -17.05 -14.13
C PHE A 169 15.00 -18.28 -14.03
N PRO A 170 15.57 -19.49 -13.82
CA PRO A 170 14.83 -20.72 -13.96
C PRO A 170 13.55 -20.65 -13.13
N HIS A 171 12.44 -20.99 -13.79
CA HIS A 171 11.10 -21.17 -13.26
C HIS A 171 11.02 -22.06 -11.99
N ALA A 172 12.13 -22.69 -11.59
CA ALA A 172 12.24 -23.61 -10.47
C ALA A 172 11.87 -22.96 -9.11
N ASN A 173 12.24 -21.70 -8.85
CA ASN A 173 11.83 -21.02 -7.61
C ASN A 173 10.39 -20.48 -7.67
N THR A 174 9.84 -20.30 -8.88
CA THR A 174 8.46 -19.82 -9.11
C THR A 174 7.45 -20.97 -9.08
N GLN A 175 7.87 -22.19 -9.46
CA GLN A 175 7.03 -23.39 -9.45
C GLN A 175 6.74 -23.93 -8.06
N ALA A 176 7.67 -23.82 -7.10
CA ALA A 176 7.45 -24.28 -5.73
C ALA A 176 6.26 -23.55 -5.07
N VAL A 177 6.18 -22.23 -5.23
CA VAL A 177 5.07 -21.40 -4.73
C VAL A 177 3.77 -21.67 -5.51
N ARG A 178 3.84 -21.84 -6.84
CA ARG A 178 2.67 -22.17 -7.68
C ARG A 178 2.05 -23.54 -7.37
N GLN A 179 2.86 -24.53 -7.00
CA GLN A 179 2.40 -25.91 -6.77
C GLN A 179 1.93 -26.17 -5.34
N GLN A 180 2.47 -25.48 -4.33
CA GLN A 180 2.15 -25.72 -2.91
C GLN A 180 1.06 -24.81 -2.34
N ALA A 181 0.69 -23.72 -3.02
CA ALA A 181 -0.38 -22.81 -2.59
C ALA A 181 -1.81 -23.40 -2.70
N GLY A 182 -1.97 -24.67 -3.10
CA GLY A 182 -3.20 -25.44 -2.89
C GLY A 182 -4.48 -24.88 -3.51
N SER A 183 -4.38 -23.93 -4.45
CA SER A 183 -5.51 -23.42 -5.21
C SER A 183 -5.17 -23.42 -6.70
N GLU A 184 -6.13 -23.91 -7.49
CA GLU A 184 -6.40 -23.33 -8.80
C GLU A 184 -6.52 -21.81 -8.62
N GLY A 185 -5.39 -21.07 -8.64
CA GLY A 185 -5.44 -19.66 -8.21
C GLY A 185 -4.17 -19.03 -7.65
N CYS A 186 -2.96 -19.35 -8.10
CA CYS A 186 -1.98 -18.27 -8.35
C CYS A 186 -2.05 -17.87 -9.84
N GLY A 187 -3.28 -17.93 -10.37
CA GLY A 187 -3.71 -17.46 -11.67
C GLY A 187 -4.96 -16.62 -11.47
N ILE A 188 -4.85 -15.53 -10.71
CA ILE A 188 -5.72 -14.39 -10.98
C ILE A 188 -5.13 -13.78 -12.25
N SER A 189 -5.78 -14.02 -13.38
CA SER A 189 -5.51 -13.27 -14.61
C SER A 189 -5.77 -11.80 -14.28
N ILE A 190 -4.69 -11.03 -14.12
CA ILE A 190 -4.78 -9.61 -13.81
C ILE A 190 -5.05 -8.87 -15.13
N GLY A 191 -6.21 -9.12 -15.74
CA GLY A 191 -6.56 -8.59 -17.06
C GLY A 191 -5.49 -8.83 -18.14
N SER A 192 -5.62 -8.17 -19.28
CA SER A 192 -4.50 -8.06 -20.21
C SER A 192 -3.52 -7.03 -19.65
N GLY A 193 -2.19 -7.29 -19.69
CA GLY A 193 -1.20 -6.28 -19.29
C GLY A 193 -1.34 -4.94 -20.04
N VAL A 194 -2.01 -4.96 -21.19
CA VAL A 194 -2.43 -3.81 -21.98
C VAL A 194 -3.40 -2.89 -21.22
N GLU A 195 -4.39 -3.45 -20.51
CA GLU A 195 -5.35 -2.67 -19.73
C GLU A 195 -4.69 -1.93 -18.57
N LEU A 196 -3.67 -2.55 -17.94
CA LEU A 196 -2.91 -1.88 -16.89
C LEU A 196 -2.09 -0.71 -17.42
N ILE A 197 -1.47 -0.85 -18.59
CA ILE A 197 -0.75 0.27 -19.23
C ILE A 197 -1.70 1.45 -19.46
N ARG A 198 -2.94 1.18 -19.89
CA ARG A 198 -3.97 2.21 -20.05
C ARG A 198 -4.27 2.91 -18.72
N LYS A 199 -4.48 2.16 -17.64
CA LYS A 199 -4.67 2.73 -16.29
C LYS A 199 -3.48 3.58 -15.85
N TYR A 200 -2.25 3.12 -16.08
CA TYR A 200 -1.04 3.86 -15.73
C TYR A 200 -0.92 5.18 -16.51
N ILE A 201 -1.16 5.16 -17.82
CA ILE A 201 -1.14 6.38 -18.65
C ILE A 201 -2.24 7.34 -18.20
N HIS A 202 -3.45 6.83 -17.99
CA HIS A 202 -4.59 7.61 -17.54
C HIS A 202 -4.33 8.27 -16.18
N PHE A 203 -3.79 7.51 -15.23
CA PHE A 203 -3.31 8.01 -13.94
C PHE A 203 -2.31 9.16 -14.13
N MET A 204 -1.26 8.95 -14.92
CA MET A 204 -0.19 9.93 -15.13
C MET A 204 -0.66 11.19 -15.87
N GLN A 205 -1.66 11.09 -16.74
CA GLN A 205 -2.18 12.21 -17.53
C GLN A 205 -3.26 13.01 -16.81
N LYS A 206 -4.16 12.34 -16.10
CA LYS A 206 -5.42 12.93 -15.62
C LYS A 206 -5.54 12.97 -14.10
N GLY A 207 -4.67 12.25 -13.38
CA GLY A 207 -4.83 12.11 -11.93
C GLY A 207 -6.21 11.56 -11.59
N THR A 208 -6.69 10.56 -12.34
CA THR A 208 -7.95 9.85 -12.05
C THR A 208 -7.76 8.37 -12.39
N SER A 209 -8.57 7.52 -11.79
CA SER A 209 -8.98 6.24 -12.39
C SER A 209 -10.45 6.03 -12.09
N ALA A 210 -11.25 5.83 -13.13
CA ALA A 210 -12.44 5.01 -12.98
C ALA A 210 -12.00 3.53 -12.89
N ILE A 211 -12.74 2.74 -12.12
CA ILE A 211 -12.71 1.27 -11.99
C ILE A 211 -12.05 0.77 -10.69
N GLU A 212 -12.88 0.66 -9.65
CA GLU A 212 -12.67 -0.21 -8.49
C GLU A 212 -12.80 -1.68 -8.93
N HIS A 213 -11.79 -2.50 -8.63
CA HIS A 213 -11.96 -3.95 -8.61
C HIS A 213 -11.76 -4.45 -7.18
N PRO A 214 -12.82 -4.94 -6.51
CA PRO A 214 -12.68 -5.57 -5.21
C PRO A 214 -11.84 -6.84 -5.35
N ILE A 215 -10.85 -7.02 -4.47
CA ILE A 215 -10.30 -8.34 -4.22
C ILE A 215 -11.40 -9.10 -3.48
N THR A 216 -12.08 -10.02 -4.16
CA THR A 216 -13.03 -10.90 -3.50
C THR A 216 -12.25 -11.99 -2.77
N LEU A 217 -12.26 -11.93 -1.42
CA LEU A 217 -11.68 -12.96 -0.58
C LEU A 217 -12.69 -14.10 -0.41
N HIS A 218 -12.31 -15.29 -0.87
CA HIS A 218 -13.16 -16.46 -0.94
C HIS A 218 -12.73 -17.52 0.10
N SER A 219 -13.08 -17.33 1.38
CA SER A 219 -13.57 -18.41 2.26
C SER A 219 -14.04 -17.85 3.61
N ASP A 220 -15.28 -18.14 4.02
CA ASP A 220 -15.82 -17.76 5.34
C ASP A 220 -15.20 -18.56 6.51
N ALA A 221 -14.27 -19.47 6.23
CA ALA A 221 -13.75 -20.43 7.20
C ALA A 221 -12.59 -19.91 8.06
N ARG A 222 -11.90 -18.85 7.62
CA ARG A 222 -10.73 -18.31 8.32
C ARG A 222 -11.00 -16.94 8.92
N GLU A 223 -10.46 -16.76 10.12
CA GLU A 223 -10.77 -15.62 11.00
C GLU A 223 -9.51 -14.86 11.38
N ALA A 224 -9.59 -13.53 11.34
CA ALA A 224 -8.53 -12.66 11.86
C ALA A 224 -9.01 -11.83 13.05
N LEU A 225 -8.11 -11.56 13.99
CA LEU A 225 -8.29 -10.57 15.06
C LEU A 225 -7.42 -9.34 14.73
N VAL A 226 -8.04 -8.16 14.68
CA VAL A 226 -7.36 -6.87 14.46
C VAL A 226 -7.50 -6.02 15.72
N ILE A 227 -6.37 -5.76 16.38
CA ILE A 227 -6.26 -5.05 17.66
C ILE A 227 -5.75 -3.65 17.37
N ILE A 228 -6.62 -2.67 17.55
CA ILE A 228 -6.38 -1.29 17.14
C ILE A 228 -5.77 -0.47 18.28
N ASP A 229 -4.58 0.07 18.03
CA ASP A 229 -3.98 1.23 18.69
C ASP A 229 -3.99 1.18 20.24
N MET A 230 -3.67 0.02 20.81
CA MET A 230 -3.50 -0.16 22.25
C MET A 230 -2.17 0.43 22.74
N GLN A 231 -1.99 1.73 22.57
CA GLN A 231 -0.77 2.49 22.83
C GLN A 231 -0.86 3.36 24.08
N HIS A 232 0.29 3.75 24.63
CA HIS A 232 0.38 4.61 25.81
C HIS A 232 -0.40 5.92 25.65
N ASP A 233 -0.25 6.64 24.53
CA ASP A 233 -0.94 7.93 24.37
C ASP A 233 -2.46 7.83 24.41
N PHE A 234 -3.02 6.70 23.98
CA PHE A 234 -4.46 6.45 24.04
C PHE A 234 -4.95 5.87 25.38
N ILE A 235 -4.05 5.54 26.30
CA ILE A 235 -4.38 4.91 27.59
C ILE A 235 -3.97 5.79 28.77
N ASP A 236 -2.70 6.15 28.87
CA ASP A 236 -2.10 6.86 30.00
C ASP A 236 -1.20 8.05 29.57
N GLY A 237 -1.29 8.48 28.31
CA GLY A 237 -0.47 9.54 27.74
C GLY A 237 -1.25 10.76 27.24
N SER A 238 -0.90 11.29 26.06
CA SER A 238 -1.31 12.63 25.63
C SER A 238 -2.75 12.74 25.07
N LEU A 239 -3.37 11.63 24.68
CA LEU A 239 -4.72 11.58 24.12
C LEU A 239 -5.53 10.40 24.70
N PRO A 240 -5.72 10.32 26.03
CA PRO A 240 -6.28 9.14 26.66
C PRO A 240 -7.75 8.97 26.30
N VAL A 241 -8.12 7.76 25.86
CA VAL A 241 -9.51 7.36 25.70
C VAL A 241 -10.10 7.06 27.09
N PRO A 242 -11.26 7.62 27.46
CA PRO A 242 -11.87 7.36 28.76
C PRO A 242 -12.03 5.86 29.02
N ASP A 243 -11.47 5.41 30.15
CA ASP A 243 -11.48 4.01 30.57
C ASP A 243 -10.84 3.03 29.55
N GLY A 244 -9.94 3.51 28.67
CA GLY A 244 -9.30 2.70 27.64
C GLY A 244 -8.43 1.55 28.18
N HIS A 245 -7.90 1.67 29.39
CA HIS A 245 -7.13 0.58 30.03
C HIS A 245 -7.99 -0.66 30.37
N SER A 246 -9.31 -0.50 30.60
CA SER A 246 -10.17 -1.57 31.14
C SER A 246 -10.41 -2.71 30.16
N ILE A 247 -10.16 -2.48 28.85
CA ILE A 247 -10.30 -3.51 27.81
C ILE A 247 -9.03 -4.35 27.62
N ILE A 248 -7.89 -3.97 28.20
CA ILE A 248 -6.63 -4.74 28.07
C ILE A 248 -6.79 -6.17 28.60
N PRO A 249 -7.32 -6.41 29.82
CA PRO A 249 -7.50 -7.78 30.32
C PRO A 249 -8.46 -8.60 29.45
N ILE A 250 -9.47 -7.96 28.86
CA ILE A 250 -10.46 -8.60 27.99
C ILE A 250 -9.80 -9.04 26.68
N ILE A 251 -9.03 -8.16 26.04
CA ILE A 251 -8.27 -8.47 24.83
C ILE A 251 -7.24 -9.58 25.09
N ASN A 252 -6.48 -9.49 26.19
CA ASN A 252 -5.51 -10.52 26.57
C ASN A 252 -6.20 -11.87 26.79
N ASN A 253 -7.35 -11.90 27.47
CA ASN A 253 -8.13 -13.12 27.69
C ASN A 253 -8.65 -13.71 26.37
N LEU A 254 -9.16 -12.88 25.45
CA LEU A 254 -9.58 -13.32 24.13
C LEU A 254 -8.42 -13.99 23.38
N ARG A 255 -7.25 -13.35 23.33
CA ARG A 255 -6.06 -13.89 22.65
C ARG A 255 -5.55 -15.19 23.26
N ALA A 256 -5.65 -15.34 24.58
CA ALA A 256 -5.19 -16.53 25.28
C ALA A 256 -6.10 -17.75 25.07
N ASN A 257 -7.39 -17.54 24.79
CA ASN A 257 -8.40 -18.60 24.80
C ASN A 257 -9.07 -18.85 23.44
N ARG A 258 -8.93 -17.94 22.47
CA ARG A 258 -9.45 -18.10 21.10
C ARG A 258 -8.29 -18.11 20.11
N GLN A 259 -8.22 -19.17 19.31
CA GLN A 259 -7.30 -19.24 18.18
C GLN A 259 -7.87 -18.49 16.98
N PHE A 260 -7.07 -17.59 16.40
CA PHE A 260 -7.33 -16.92 15.13
C PHE A 260 -6.27 -17.33 14.10
N ASP A 261 -6.62 -17.35 12.82
CA ASP A 261 -5.68 -17.66 11.72
C ASP A 261 -4.68 -16.53 11.47
N LEU A 262 -5.00 -15.32 11.92
CA LEU A 262 -4.14 -14.14 11.86
C LEU A 262 -4.49 -13.18 13.01
N THR A 263 -3.48 -12.67 13.71
CA THR A 263 -3.64 -11.56 14.66
C THR A 263 -2.81 -10.38 14.19
N ILE A 264 -3.43 -9.21 14.09
CA ILE A 264 -2.80 -7.96 13.62
C ILE A 264 -2.94 -6.93 14.74
N PHE A 265 -1.84 -6.33 15.15
CA PHE A 265 -1.80 -5.15 15.99
C PHE A 265 -1.50 -3.93 15.13
N THR A 266 -2.23 -2.84 15.35
CA THR A 266 -1.94 -1.55 14.71
C THR A 266 -1.36 -0.57 15.72
N ALA A 267 -0.59 0.39 15.24
CA ALA A 267 -0.08 1.49 16.03
C ALA A 267 -0.03 2.77 15.19
N ASP A 268 -0.53 3.87 15.74
CA ASP A 268 -0.26 5.20 15.20
C ASP A 268 1.21 5.56 15.37
N ARG A 269 1.80 6.13 14.33
CA ARG A 269 3.22 6.52 14.26
C ARG A 269 3.42 7.84 13.53
N HIS A 270 3.04 8.93 14.16
CA HIS A 270 3.03 10.24 13.54
C HIS A 270 4.39 10.95 13.56
N ALA A 271 4.69 11.66 12.47
CA ALA A 271 5.78 12.64 12.46
C ALA A 271 5.49 13.78 13.46
N PRO A 272 6.50 14.47 14.03
CA PRO A 272 6.24 15.66 14.84
C PRO A 272 5.48 16.77 14.08
N ASN A 273 5.69 16.88 12.77
CA ASN A 273 5.00 17.84 11.90
C ASN A 273 3.74 17.24 11.23
N HIS A 274 3.09 16.23 11.83
CA HIS A 274 1.96 15.56 11.21
C HIS A 274 0.73 16.47 11.06
N ILE A 275 0.01 16.32 9.94
CA ILE A 275 -1.13 17.14 9.54
C ILE A 275 -2.28 17.10 10.53
N SER A 276 -2.42 16.00 11.28
CA SER A 276 -3.51 15.86 12.25
C SER A 276 -3.26 16.60 13.55
N PHE A 277 -2.06 17.16 13.82
CA PHE A 277 -1.79 17.83 15.08
C PHE A 277 -2.15 19.31 15.05
N ALA A 278 -2.96 19.75 16.02
CA ALA A 278 -3.34 21.15 16.16
C ALA A 278 -2.12 22.08 16.33
N SER A 279 -1.04 21.61 16.96
CA SER A 279 0.21 22.36 17.14
C SER A 279 0.87 22.78 15.81
N ASN A 280 0.57 22.07 14.71
CA ASN A 280 1.08 22.39 13.38
C ASN A 280 0.18 23.39 12.62
N HIS A 281 -1.00 23.76 13.15
CA HIS A 281 -1.92 24.69 12.49
C HIS A 281 -2.09 25.96 13.31
N ASN A 282 -1.55 27.07 12.79
CA ASN A 282 -1.71 28.38 13.43
C ASN A 282 -3.19 28.76 13.59
N GLY A 283 -3.59 29.05 14.84
CA GLY A 283 -4.93 29.52 15.16
C GLY A 283 -5.99 28.44 15.35
N TYR A 284 -5.58 27.16 15.37
CA TYR A 284 -6.47 26.04 15.66
C TYR A 284 -6.15 25.43 17.03
N ASN A 285 -7.19 24.92 17.70
CA ASN A 285 -7.07 24.14 18.93
C ASN A 285 -7.28 22.65 18.66
N SER A 286 -6.86 21.82 19.61
CA SER A 286 -7.23 20.40 19.63
C SER A 286 -8.75 20.23 19.61
N PHE A 287 -9.20 19.17 18.94
CA PHE A 287 -10.58 18.77 18.68
C PHE A 287 -11.36 19.65 17.69
N GLU A 288 -10.74 20.70 17.14
CA GLU A 288 -11.33 21.47 16.05
C GLU A 288 -11.23 20.73 14.71
N ILE A 289 -12.16 21.01 13.80
CA ILE A 289 -12.19 20.41 12.47
C ILE A 289 -11.61 21.39 11.46
N LYS A 290 -10.63 20.91 10.69
CA LYS A 290 -10.10 21.61 9.52
C LYS A 290 -10.39 20.80 8.27
N GLN A 291 -10.88 21.46 7.22
CA GLN A 291 -11.04 20.80 5.93
C GLN A 291 -9.67 20.61 5.25
N THR A 292 -9.33 19.37 4.92
CA THR A 292 -8.17 19.01 4.11
C THR A 292 -8.64 18.54 2.74
N LYS A 293 -7.90 18.93 1.69
CA LYS A 293 -8.20 18.58 0.30
C LYS A 293 -6.99 17.88 -0.31
N TYR A 294 -7.20 16.76 -0.96
CA TYR A 294 -6.14 15.97 -1.59
C TYR A 294 -6.37 15.84 -3.09
N THR A 295 -5.28 15.94 -3.82
CA THR A 295 -5.20 15.55 -5.24
C THR A 295 -5.05 14.03 -5.34
N TYR A 296 -5.14 13.51 -6.56
CA TYR A 296 -4.97 12.08 -6.82
C TYR A 296 -3.55 11.58 -6.51
N GLY A 297 -2.53 12.43 -6.67
CA GLY A 297 -1.16 12.11 -6.26
C GLY A 297 -0.91 12.32 -4.77
N GLU A 298 -1.97 12.21 -3.95
CA GLU A 298 -1.92 12.37 -2.49
C GLU A 298 -1.43 13.74 -2.00
N LYS A 299 -1.22 14.69 -2.90
CA LYS A 299 -0.75 16.02 -2.51
C LYS A 299 -1.86 16.77 -1.81
N LEU A 300 -1.50 17.35 -0.66
CA LEU A 300 -2.35 18.20 0.13
C LEU A 300 -2.47 19.60 -0.50
N CYS A 301 -3.70 20.08 -0.73
CA CYS A 301 -3.94 21.39 -1.36
C CYS A 301 -3.99 22.51 -0.31
N GLY A 302 -3.20 23.56 -0.50
CA GLY A 302 -3.20 24.76 0.34
C GLY A 302 -1.83 25.43 0.39
N ALA A 303 -1.80 26.76 0.32
CA ALA A 303 -0.56 27.54 0.35
C ALA A 303 0.22 27.34 1.66
N GLU A 304 -0.48 27.16 2.78
CA GLU A 304 0.15 26.86 4.07
C GLU A 304 0.85 25.49 4.05
N TYR A 305 0.29 24.51 3.34
CA TYR A 305 0.84 23.17 3.25
C TYR A 305 2.01 23.10 2.28
N VAL A 306 1.99 23.88 1.21
CA VAL A 306 3.17 24.08 0.34
C VAL A 306 4.33 24.67 1.14
N LYS A 307 4.04 25.61 2.05
CA LYS A 307 5.06 26.18 2.94
C LYS A 307 5.57 25.15 3.95
N MET A 308 4.71 24.29 4.49
CA MET A 308 5.05 23.31 5.52
C MET A 308 5.80 22.09 4.97
N TYR A 309 5.31 21.50 3.88
CA TYR A 309 5.79 20.22 3.35
C TYR A 309 6.53 20.32 2.02
N GLY A 310 6.48 21.49 1.37
CA GLY A 310 7.07 21.73 0.06
C GLY A 310 6.21 21.24 -1.11
N LYS A 311 6.54 21.72 -2.32
CA LYS A 311 5.78 21.46 -3.57
C LYS A 311 5.73 19.98 -4.01
N LYS A 312 6.51 19.10 -3.38
CA LYS A 312 6.48 17.66 -3.66
C LYS A 312 5.28 16.97 -2.99
N LYS A 313 4.90 17.43 -1.79
CA LYS A 313 3.87 16.83 -0.92
C LYS A 313 2.58 17.68 -0.86
N ALA A 314 2.67 18.94 -1.29
CA ALA A 314 1.54 19.85 -1.30
C ALA A 314 1.52 20.69 -2.58
N THR A 315 0.34 21.21 -2.92
CA THR A 315 0.12 22.04 -4.11
C THR A 315 -0.76 23.24 -3.80
N LEU A 316 -0.69 24.27 -4.64
CA LEU A 316 -1.69 25.33 -4.66
C LEU A 316 -2.95 24.73 -5.32
N GLU A 317 -4.16 25.21 -5.01
CA GLU A 317 -5.44 24.61 -5.45
C GLU A 317 -5.68 24.53 -6.98
N ASP A 318 -4.62 24.65 -7.79
CA ASP A 318 -4.61 24.58 -9.24
C ASP A 318 -4.76 23.14 -9.78
N ASP A 319 -4.42 22.13 -8.98
CA ASP A 319 -4.60 20.71 -9.33
C ASP A 319 -6.00 20.20 -8.93
N PRO A 320 -6.63 19.30 -9.71
CA PRO A 320 -7.94 18.74 -9.39
C PRO A 320 -7.98 18.07 -8.02
N VAL A 321 -8.85 18.57 -7.14
CA VAL A 321 -9.16 17.97 -5.84
C VAL A 321 -10.06 16.76 -6.05
N VAL A 322 -9.65 15.61 -5.55
CA VAL A 322 -10.39 14.34 -5.66
C VAL A 322 -10.95 13.89 -4.32
N THR A 323 -10.29 14.26 -3.23
CA THR A 323 -10.71 13.90 -1.87
C THR A 323 -10.81 15.14 -1.01
N VAL A 324 -11.95 15.32 -0.34
CA VAL A 324 -12.16 16.34 0.68
C VAL A 324 -12.49 15.64 1.98
N PHE A 325 -11.69 15.90 3.01
CA PHE A 325 -11.82 15.27 4.31
C PHE A 325 -11.96 16.31 5.42
N GLN A 326 -12.83 16.03 6.38
CA GLN A 326 -13.01 16.83 7.58
C GLN A 326 -12.04 16.32 8.65
N GLN A 327 -10.83 16.88 8.67
CA GLN A 327 -9.75 16.47 9.57
C GLN A 327 -10.02 17.01 10.97
N VAL A 328 -10.22 16.12 11.94
CA VAL A 328 -10.13 16.49 13.36
C VAL A 328 -8.66 16.76 13.68
N LEU A 329 -8.38 17.90 14.29
CA LEU A 329 -7.06 18.22 14.79
C LEU A 329 -6.91 17.72 16.21
N TRP A 330 -5.83 17.03 16.52
CA TRP A 330 -5.58 16.37 17.80
C TRP A 330 -4.48 17.08 18.59
N PRO A 331 -4.40 16.88 19.91
CA PRO A 331 -3.14 17.05 20.63
C PRO A 331 -2.04 16.20 19.97
N ASP A 332 -0.78 16.59 20.09
CA ASP A 332 0.34 15.75 19.65
C ASP A 332 0.30 14.41 20.40
N HIS A 333 0.25 13.32 19.65
CA HIS A 333 0.14 11.97 20.18
C HIS A 333 0.82 10.98 19.25
N CYS A 334 1.20 9.82 19.79
CA CYS A 334 1.80 8.72 19.06
C CYS A 334 2.98 9.17 18.17
N VAL A 335 3.71 10.19 18.61
CA VAL A 335 4.86 10.74 17.87
C VAL A 335 5.94 9.66 17.83
N ARG A 336 6.50 9.39 16.64
CA ARG A 336 7.47 8.30 16.46
C ARG A 336 8.65 8.44 17.43
N ASP A 337 9.18 7.29 17.83
CA ASP A 337 10.31 7.19 18.76
C ASP A 337 10.07 7.75 20.18
N THR A 338 8.81 8.06 20.54
CA THR A 338 8.42 8.42 21.90
C THR A 338 7.83 7.23 22.67
N LYS A 339 7.79 7.33 24.01
CA LYS A 339 7.10 6.35 24.85
C LYS A 339 5.60 6.27 24.51
N GLY A 340 4.97 7.41 24.23
CA GLY A 340 3.54 7.52 23.94
C GLY A 340 3.09 6.70 22.74
N ALA A 341 3.94 6.61 21.72
CA ALA A 341 3.71 5.76 20.54
C ALA A 341 3.94 4.25 20.80
N GLY A 342 4.48 3.85 21.94
CA GLY A 342 4.66 2.45 22.28
C GLY A 342 3.34 1.77 22.65
N TYR A 343 3.19 0.48 22.32
CA TYR A 343 2.11 -0.34 22.86
C TYR A 343 2.14 -0.31 24.39
N HIS A 344 0.96 -0.27 25.01
CA HIS A 344 0.85 -0.29 26.46
C HIS A 344 1.44 -1.60 27.02
N HIS A 345 2.24 -1.47 28.07
CA HIS A 345 3.03 -2.57 28.62
C HIS A 345 2.21 -3.77 29.15
N GLU A 346 0.95 -3.56 29.55
CA GLU A 346 0.04 -4.62 30.00
C GLU A 346 -0.61 -5.41 28.85
N LEU A 347 -0.51 -4.92 27.61
CA LEU A 347 -1.03 -5.63 26.46
C LEU A 347 -0.12 -6.83 26.14
N ASP A 348 -0.68 -8.03 26.18
CA ASP A 348 0.02 -9.21 25.71
C ASP A 348 0.13 -9.15 24.18
N ARG A 349 1.36 -9.24 23.69
CA ARG A 349 1.75 -9.18 22.28
C ARG A 349 2.56 -10.40 21.86
N SER A 350 2.66 -11.40 22.72
CA SER A 350 3.39 -12.64 22.46
C SER A 350 2.65 -13.54 21.47
N ALA A 351 3.35 -14.51 20.91
CA ALA A 351 2.72 -15.56 20.11
C ALA A 351 1.66 -16.32 20.91
N ALA A 352 0.52 -16.57 20.29
CA ALA A 352 -0.56 -17.38 20.86
C ALA A 352 -0.82 -18.57 19.93
N PHE A 353 -1.04 -19.77 20.49
CA PHE A 353 -1.31 -20.99 19.70
C PHE A 353 -0.24 -21.27 18.61
N SER A 354 1.03 -20.96 18.87
CA SER A 354 2.15 -21.05 17.90
C SER A 354 2.04 -20.13 16.68
N MET A 355 1.15 -19.14 16.72
CA MET A 355 0.97 -18.12 15.69
C MET A 355 1.59 -16.80 16.14
N GLU A 356 2.52 -16.29 15.35
CA GLU A 356 3.11 -14.97 15.56
C GLU A 356 2.13 -13.87 15.12
N PRO A 357 1.93 -12.83 15.95
CA PRO A 357 1.15 -11.68 15.52
C PRO A 357 1.94 -10.80 14.55
N VAL A 358 1.19 -10.02 13.79
CA VAL A 358 1.71 -8.99 12.89
C VAL A 358 1.57 -7.62 13.55
N PHE A 359 2.57 -6.76 13.39
CA PHE A 359 2.52 -5.37 13.84
C PHE A 359 2.55 -4.44 12.63
N LEU A 360 1.58 -3.53 12.55
CA LEU A 360 1.45 -2.55 11.47
C LEU A 360 1.44 -1.14 12.05
N ASP A 361 2.31 -0.30 11.53
CA ASP A 361 2.30 1.13 11.83
C ASP A 361 1.41 1.85 10.80
N LYS A 362 0.59 2.81 11.26
CA LYS A 362 -0.24 3.68 10.42
C LYS A 362 -0.03 5.16 10.79
N GLY A 363 -0.47 6.08 9.93
CA GLY A 363 -0.28 7.53 10.15
C GLY A 363 1.18 8.00 10.03
N ILE A 364 2.02 7.24 9.32
CA ILE A 364 3.45 7.54 9.13
C ILE A 364 3.65 8.76 8.23
N ASN A 365 2.75 8.93 7.27
CA ASN A 365 2.78 10.00 6.29
C ASN A 365 2.46 11.35 6.96
N GLU A 366 3.44 12.24 7.03
CA GLU A 366 3.29 13.53 7.73
C GLU A 366 2.17 14.44 7.18
N HIS A 367 1.75 14.28 5.92
CA HIS A 367 0.77 15.18 5.29
C HIS A 367 -0.60 14.53 5.04
N ILE A 368 -0.80 13.27 5.45
CA ILE A 368 -2.05 12.52 5.26
C ILE A 368 -2.30 11.67 6.50
N ASP A 369 -3.46 11.86 7.12
CA ASP A 369 -3.84 11.07 8.29
C ASP A 369 -4.36 9.67 7.90
N SER A 370 -4.33 8.73 8.85
CA SER A 370 -4.78 7.35 8.64
C SER A 370 -5.41 6.77 9.91
N TYR A 371 -6.72 6.97 10.05
CA TYR A 371 -7.51 6.31 11.10
C TYR A 371 -7.67 4.81 10.84
N SER A 372 -8.04 4.46 9.60
CA SER A 372 -8.23 3.06 9.20
C SER A 372 -6.88 2.39 9.00
N ALA A 373 -6.77 1.15 9.48
CA ALA A 373 -5.65 0.28 9.16
C ALA A 373 -5.60 -0.11 7.67
N VAL A 374 -6.69 0.08 6.91
CA VAL A 374 -6.81 -0.36 5.51
C VAL A 374 -6.46 0.76 4.53
N PHE A 375 -7.11 1.92 4.67
CA PHE A 375 -6.91 3.08 3.80
C PHE A 375 -6.68 4.36 4.62
N ASN A 376 -5.81 5.24 4.14
CA ASN A 376 -5.66 6.59 4.67
C ASN A 376 -6.83 7.50 4.26
N VAL A 377 -6.86 8.72 4.77
CA VAL A 377 -7.96 9.67 4.51
C VAL A 377 -8.03 10.14 3.05
N ALA A 378 -6.96 9.95 2.26
CA ALA A 378 -6.95 10.24 0.83
C ALA A 378 -7.55 9.08 -0.01
N GLY A 379 -7.77 7.91 0.59
CA GLY A 379 -8.40 6.74 -0.05
C GLY A 379 -7.41 5.70 -0.57
N THR A 380 -6.12 5.85 -0.29
CA THR A 380 -5.06 4.91 -0.68
C THR A 380 -4.60 4.10 0.52
N SER A 381 -3.86 3.00 0.32
CA SER A 381 -3.49 2.08 1.39
C SER A 381 -2.11 2.41 1.97
N ASP A 382 -2.07 2.82 3.24
CA ASP A 382 -0.82 3.09 3.98
C ASP A 382 -0.20 1.82 4.61
N THR A 383 -0.95 0.71 4.65
CA THR A 383 -0.51 -0.54 5.28
C THR A 383 -0.68 -1.73 4.34
N ASN A 384 -0.06 -2.86 4.68
CA ASN A 384 -0.22 -4.11 3.93
C ASN A 384 -1.40 -4.97 4.41
N VAL A 385 -2.30 -4.48 5.27
CA VAL A 385 -3.34 -5.30 5.91
C VAL A 385 -4.20 -6.07 4.91
N ARG A 386 -4.60 -5.44 3.80
CA ARG A 386 -5.41 -6.05 2.73
C ARG A 386 -4.72 -7.27 2.14
N ALA A 387 -3.44 -7.11 1.81
CA ALA A 387 -2.61 -8.17 1.26
C ALA A 387 -2.42 -9.30 2.27
N MET A 388 -2.27 -9.00 3.56
CA MET A 388 -2.08 -10.00 4.60
C MET A 388 -3.34 -10.84 4.87
N LEU A 389 -4.51 -10.19 4.91
CA LEU A 389 -5.80 -10.86 5.00
C LEU A 389 -6.03 -11.76 3.77
N ALA A 390 -5.71 -11.24 2.58
CA ALA A 390 -5.82 -11.99 1.33
C ALA A 390 -4.88 -13.20 1.28
N ALA A 391 -3.64 -13.02 1.70
CA ALA A 391 -2.62 -14.06 1.78
C ALA A 391 -3.06 -15.23 2.66
N LYS A 392 -3.74 -14.93 3.77
CA LYS A 392 -4.26 -15.92 4.70
C LYS A 392 -5.62 -16.47 4.31
N GLY A 393 -6.27 -15.95 3.27
CA GLY A 393 -7.61 -16.36 2.86
C GLY A 393 -8.67 -16.06 3.93
N ILE A 394 -8.49 -14.96 4.67
CA ILE A 394 -9.43 -14.53 5.72
C ILE A 394 -10.74 -14.10 5.09
N GLY A 395 -11.87 -14.60 5.62
CA GLY A 395 -13.22 -14.16 5.25
C GLY A 395 -13.96 -13.43 6.37
N SER A 396 -13.57 -13.67 7.64
CA SER A 396 -14.16 -13.02 8.81
C SER A 396 -13.10 -12.27 9.62
N VAL A 397 -13.42 -11.06 10.08
CA VAL A 397 -12.51 -10.21 10.86
C VAL A 397 -13.21 -9.71 12.12
N TYR A 398 -12.53 -9.87 13.25
CA TYR A 398 -12.93 -9.33 14.54
C TYR A 398 -12.06 -8.12 14.86
N VAL A 399 -12.68 -6.98 15.16
CA VAL A 399 -11.98 -5.71 15.43
C VAL A 399 -12.21 -5.32 16.89
N VAL A 400 -11.13 -4.96 17.58
CA VAL A 400 -11.10 -4.54 18.99
C VAL A 400 -10.14 -3.36 19.18
N GLY A 401 -10.20 -2.68 20.32
CA GLY A 401 -9.22 -1.66 20.71
C GLY A 401 -9.77 -0.23 20.75
N LEU A 402 -8.93 0.73 20.36
CA LEU A 402 -9.15 2.16 20.57
C LEU A 402 -8.98 2.97 19.28
N ALA A 403 -9.65 4.12 19.09
CA ALA A 403 -10.91 4.47 19.71
C ALA A 403 -12.08 3.89 18.88
N LEU A 404 -13.12 3.39 19.55
CA LEU A 404 -14.33 2.79 18.97
C LEU A 404 -14.98 3.69 17.90
N ASP A 405 -14.93 5.00 18.11
CA ASP A 405 -15.52 6.05 17.29
C ASP A 405 -14.57 6.65 16.23
N PHE A 406 -13.30 6.21 16.20
CA PHE A 406 -12.29 6.62 15.22
C PHE A 406 -11.61 5.41 14.58
N CYS A 407 -10.41 5.03 15.02
CA CYS A 407 -9.59 4.02 14.33
C CYS A 407 -10.30 2.67 14.20
N VAL A 408 -11.04 2.24 15.23
CA VAL A 408 -11.89 1.03 15.16
C VAL A 408 -13.00 1.22 14.13
N LYS A 409 -13.74 2.33 14.20
CA LYS A 409 -14.82 2.66 13.26
C LYS A 409 -14.35 2.62 11.80
N TYR A 410 -13.32 3.41 11.48
CA TYR A 410 -12.81 3.56 10.12
C TYR A 410 -12.24 2.24 9.60
N THR A 411 -11.49 1.50 10.44
CA THR A 411 -10.98 0.17 10.06
C THR A 411 -12.12 -0.80 9.80
N ALA A 412 -13.11 -0.89 10.68
CA ALA A 412 -14.24 -1.82 10.52
C ALA A 412 -15.09 -1.50 9.28
N ILE A 413 -15.35 -0.22 9.01
CA ILE A 413 -16.07 0.23 7.81
C ILE A 413 -15.30 -0.16 6.55
N ASP A 414 -13.99 0.07 6.50
CA ASP A 414 -13.20 -0.26 5.32
C ASP A 414 -13.12 -1.78 5.07
N LEU A 415 -12.95 -2.58 6.13
CA LEU A 415 -12.97 -4.04 6.04
C LEU A 415 -14.31 -4.55 5.50
N ALA A 416 -15.43 -4.03 6.01
CA ALA A 416 -16.77 -4.45 5.59
C ALA A 416 -17.14 -3.95 4.19
N SER A 417 -16.98 -2.66 3.93
CA SER A 417 -17.55 -2.03 2.72
C SER A 417 -16.61 -2.02 1.52
N LYS A 418 -15.28 -1.93 1.74
CA LYS A 418 -14.29 -1.86 0.65
C LYS A 418 -13.64 -3.19 0.37
N LEU A 419 -13.44 -4.04 1.39
CA LEU A 419 -12.87 -5.39 1.21
C LEU A 419 -13.93 -6.49 1.21
N ASN A 420 -15.19 -6.16 1.49
CA ASN A 420 -16.31 -7.11 1.52
C ASN A 420 -16.07 -8.30 2.48
N LEU A 421 -15.42 -8.04 3.62
CA LEU A 421 -15.17 -9.04 4.66
C LEU A 421 -16.27 -9.02 5.71
N LYS A 422 -16.64 -10.21 6.22
CA LYS A 422 -17.55 -10.31 7.36
C LYS A 422 -16.86 -9.71 8.59
N THR A 423 -17.25 -8.50 8.96
CA THR A 423 -16.54 -7.73 9.98
C THR A 423 -17.40 -7.58 11.23
N THR A 424 -16.86 -7.97 12.39
CA THR A 424 -17.52 -7.86 13.69
C THR A 424 -16.67 -7.01 14.65
N VAL A 425 -17.24 -5.96 15.22
CA VAL A 425 -16.62 -5.20 16.32
C VAL A 425 -17.04 -5.83 17.64
N LEU A 426 -16.08 -6.20 18.50
CA LEU A 426 -16.36 -6.71 19.84
C LEU A 426 -16.42 -5.53 20.82
N MET A 427 -17.63 -5.25 21.30
CA MET A 427 -17.96 -3.99 21.99
C MET A 427 -17.41 -3.94 23.41
N ASP A 428 -17.34 -5.06 24.12
CA ASP A 428 -16.67 -5.18 25.43
C ASP A 428 -15.14 -5.07 25.34
N ALA A 429 -14.56 -5.32 24.17
CA ALA A 429 -13.14 -5.16 23.90
C ALA A 429 -12.81 -3.86 23.14
N SER A 430 -13.72 -2.88 23.12
CA SER A 430 -13.52 -1.59 22.45
C SER A 430 -14.00 -0.41 23.30
N LYS A 431 -13.29 0.72 23.27
CA LYS A 431 -13.68 1.97 23.98
C LYS A 431 -13.55 3.17 23.05
N GLY A 432 -14.48 4.11 23.15
CA GLY A 432 -14.49 5.34 22.36
C GLY A 432 -14.30 6.59 23.22
N ILE A 433 -14.15 7.73 22.56
CA ILE A 433 -13.83 9.01 23.19
C ILE A 433 -15.03 9.60 23.93
N SER A 434 -16.22 9.55 23.33
CA SER A 434 -17.44 10.09 23.94
C SER A 434 -18.69 9.30 23.58
N ASN A 435 -19.71 9.33 24.45
CA ASN A 435 -20.96 8.62 24.19
C ASN A 435 -21.68 9.10 22.93
N GLU A 436 -21.58 10.39 22.59
CA GLU A 436 -22.21 10.96 21.40
C GLU A 436 -21.53 10.45 20.13
N SER A 437 -20.21 10.58 20.05
CA SER A 437 -19.42 10.09 18.90
C SER A 437 -19.48 8.56 18.75
N ILE A 438 -19.57 7.80 19.85
CA ILE A 438 -19.79 6.34 19.80
C ILE A 438 -21.14 6.02 19.15
N LYS A 439 -22.21 6.75 19.48
CA LYS A 439 -23.53 6.50 18.91
C LYS A 439 -23.53 6.72 17.39
N ASP A 440 -22.90 7.80 16.94
CA ASP A 440 -22.78 8.11 15.51
C ASP A 440 -21.89 7.07 14.80
N ALA A 441 -20.78 6.68 15.43
CA ALA A 441 -19.89 5.64 14.92
C ALA A 441 -20.58 4.29 14.73
N VAL A 442 -21.38 3.85 15.71
CA VAL A 442 -22.17 2.61 15.62
C VAL A 442 -23.19 2.69 14.49
N ALA A 443 -23.84 3.84 14.30
CA ALA A 443 -24.79 4.03 13.20
C ALA A 443 -24.10 3.97 11.83
N GLU A 444 -22.94 4.62 11.67
CA GLU A 444 -22.13 4.57 10.45
C GLU A 444 -21.64 3.15 10.15
N MET A 445 -21.10 2.45 11.15
CA MET A 445 -20.65 1.05 11.03
C MET A 445 -21.81 0.12 10.64
N THR A 446 -22.98 0.26 11.27
CA THR A 446 -24.18 -0.52 10.92
C THR A 446 -24.55 -0.32 9.46
N LYS A 447 -24.55 0.93 8.98
CA LYS A 447 -24.85 1.26 7.58
C LYS A 447 -23.84 0.65 6.60
N ALA A 448 -22.58 0.51 7.01
CA ALA A 448 -21.52 -0.13 6.23
C ALA A 448 -21.55 -1.67 6.28
N GLY A 449 -22.49 -2.29 7.01
CA GLY A 449 -22.63 -3.74 7.11
C GLY A 449 -21.75 -4.38 8.20
N VAL A 450 -21.18 -3.59 9.11
CA VAL A 450 -20.43 -4.09 10.27
C VAL A 450 -21.38 -4.72 11.29
N GLN A 451 -20.98 -5.86 11.83
CA GLN A 451 -21.67 -6.59 12.90
C GLN A 451 -21.10 -6.20 14.27
N PHE A 452 -21.88 -6.40 15.33
CA PHE A 452 -21.45 -6.14 16.70
C PHE A 452 -21.64 -7.38 17.54
N GLY A 453 -20.65 -7.68 18.38
CA GLY A 453 -20.67 -8.82 19.30
C GLY A 453 -19.96 -8.52 20.61
N GLN A 454 -19.82 -9.55 21.43
CA GLN A 454 -19.06 -9.55 22.68
C GLN A 454 -17.95 -10.60 22.61
N THR A 455 -16.88 -10.46 23.38
CA THR A 455 -15.84 -11.50 23.46
C THR A 455 -16.39 -12.82 23.98
N SER A 456 -17.43 -12.79 24.82
CA SER A 456 -18.14 -13.99 25.30
C SER A 456 -18.84 -14.80 24.20
N ASP A 457 -19.05 -14.22 23.02
CA ASP A 457 -19.63 -14.94 21.88
C ASP A 457 -18.60 -15.85 21.18
N LEU A 458 -17.30 -15.68 21.50
CA LEU A 458 -16.18 -16.39 20.87
C LEU A 458 -15.42 -17.32 21.82
N LEU A 459 -15.61 -17.15 23.12
CA LEU A 459 -15.00 -17.91 24.21
C LEU A 459 -15.93 -19.01 24.70
#